data_AF-A0A4V1ALF2-F1
#
_entry.id   AF-A0A4V1ALF2-F1
#
_cell.length_a   1.000
_cell.length_b   1.000
_cell.length_c   1.000
_cell.angle_alpha   90.00
_cell.angle_beta   90.00
_cell.angle_gamma   90.00
#
_symmetry.space_group_name_H-M   'P 1'
#
loop_
_entity.id
_entity.type
_entity.pdbx_description
1 polymer ?
#
loop_
_entity_poly.entity_id
_entity_poly.type
_entity_poly.pdbx_seq_one_letter_code
_entity_poly.pdbx_strand_id
1 'polypeptide(L)'
;MARDFFLIQLAEKFDFLIYNNTDFCIVFLKNCFEIETEQNNEQEENQKLKVRECNDLFISYDFDEINAIIIDELKTPILKSRFFTAMSNYLDDDFAVSDLQDFETLIIKRLRYLLDCKILAIFGTDNFKAQY
;
A
#
# COMPACT_ATOMS: atom_id res chain seq x y z
N MET A 1 -8.31 20.13 1.19
CA MET A 1 -9.02 20.23 2.49
C MET A 1 -9.83 18.97 2.82
N ALA A 2 -10.90 18.61 2.08
CA ALA A 2 -11.68 17.40 2.40
C ALA A 2 -10.90 16.08 2.25
N ARG A 3 -10.03 15.99 1.22
CA ARG A 3 -9.13 14.84 1.00
C ARG A 3 -8.17 14.64 2.18
N ASP A 4 -7.54 15.71 2.68
CA ASP A 4 -6.56 15.60 3.78
C ASP A 4 -7.21 15.16 5.10
N PHE A 5 -8.39 15.70 5.42
CA PHE A 5 -9.15 15.28 6.61
C PHE A 5 -9.60 13.82 6.54
N PHE A 6 -10.05 13.37 5.37
CA PHE A 6 -10.46 11.98 5.16
C PHE A 6 -9.27 11.03 5.29
N LEU A 7 -8.10 11.41 4.76
CA LEU A 7 -6.90 10.58 4.75
C LEU A 7 -6.21 10.49 6.12
N ILE A 8 -6.23 11.55 6.94
CA ILE A 8 -5.69 11.51 8.32
C ILE A 8 -6.38 10.43 9.16
N GLN A 9 -7.69 10.20 8.94
CA GLN A 9 -8.43 9.16 9.67
C GLN A 9 -8.25 7.75 9.10
N LEU A 10 -7.77 7.59 7.86
CA LEU A 10 -7.57 6.26 7.25
C LEU A 10 -6.42 5.50 7.91
N ALA A 11 -5.36 6.23 8.23
CA ALA A 11 -4.22 5.81 9.02
C ALA A 11 -4.63 5.14 10.34
N GLU A 12 -5.36 5.87 11.19
CA GLU A 12 -5.84 5.38 12.48
C GLU A 12 -6.86 4.23 12.32
N LYS A 13 -7.73 4.33 11.32
CA LYS A 13 -8.70 3.27 10.99
C LYS A 13 -8.00 1.98 10.56
N PHE A 14 -6.92 2.09 9.78
CA PHE A 14 -6.11 0.94 9.37
C PHE A 14 -5.49 0.28 10.60
N ASP A 15 -4.85 1.05 11.47
CA ASP A 15 -4.23 0.55 12.70
C ASP A 15 -5.25 -0.18 13.58
N PHE A 16 -6.45 0.39 13.74
CA PHE A 16 -7.55 -0.24 14.47
C PHE A 16 -8.01 -1.57 13.82
N LEU A 17 -8.18 -1.60 12.50
CA LEU A 17 -8.63 -2.81 11.80
C LEU A 17 -7.57 -3.92 11.85
N ILE A 18 -6.28 -3.57 11.70
CA ILE A 18 -5.17 -4.50 11.87
C ILE A 18 -5.13 -5.07 13.29
N TYR A 19 -5.21 -4.20 14.31
CA TYR A 19 -5.19 -4.61 15.71
C TYR A 19 -6.31 -5.62 16.06
N ASN A 20 -7.51 -5.42 15.49
CA ASN A 20 -8.66 -6.31 15.70
C ASN A 20 -8.69 -7.50 14.73
N ASN A 21 -7.68 -7.65 13.86
CA ASN A 21 -7.65 -8.64 12.77
C ASN A 21 -8.92 -8.64 11.91
N THR A 22 -9.52 -7.46 11.70
CA THR A 22 -10.71 -7.28 10.89
C THR A 22 -10.34 -7.21 9.42
N ASP A 23 -11.08 -7.92 8.56
CA ASP A 23 -10.87 -7.83 7.11
C ASP A 23 -11.37 -6.49 6.56
N PHE A 24 -10.73 -5.99 5.51
CA PHE A 24 -11.09 -4.72 4.86
C PHE A 24 -10.63 -4.71 3.41
N CYS A 25 -11.24 -3.86 2.61
CA CYS A 25 -10.82 -3.67 1.23
C CYS A 25 -9.70 -2.62 1.15
N ILE A 26 -8.62 -2.96 0.45
CA ILE A 26 -7.54 -2.09 0.05
C ILE A 26 -7.78 -1.65 -1.38
N VAL A 27 -7.71 -0.34 -1.61
CA VAL A 27 -7.94 0.27 -2.92
C VAL A 27 -6.76 1.16 -3.28
N PHE A 28 -6.18 0.90 -4.44
CA PHE A 28 -5.17 1.76 -5.03
C PHE A 28 -5.81 2.97 -5.75
N LEU A 29 -5.37 4.17 -5.40
CA LEU A 29 -5.95 5.41 -5.89
C LEU A 29 -5.31 5.82 -7.22
N LYS A 30 -5.94 5.48 -8.34
CA LYS A 30 -5.39 5.82 -9.67
C LYS A 30 -5.40 7.35 -9.89
N ASN A 31 -4.38 7.85 -10.60
CA ASN A 31 -4.25 9.24 -11.10
C ASN A 31 -3.89 10.32 -10.07
N CYS A 32 -3.40 9.98 -8.87
CA CYS A 32 -2.90 10.96 -7.89
C CYS A 32 -1.38 10.92 -7.68
N PHE A 33 -0.65 10.08 -8.41
CA PHE A 33 0.80 9.95 -8.29
C PHE A 33 1.45 9.52 -9.62
N GLU A 34 2.76 9.71 -9.69
CA GLU A 34 3.65 9.27 -10.77
C GLU A 34 4.87 8.57 -10.14
N ILE A 35 5.32 7.46 -10.72
CA ILE A 35 6.57 6.81 -10.30
C ILE A 35 7.66 7.31 -11.24
N GLU A 36 8.68 7.95 -10.67
CA GLU A 36 9.86 8.41 -11.41
C GLU A 36 11.06 7.54 -11.08
N THR A 37 11.80 7.15 -12.12
CA THR A 37 13.07 6.45 -11.98
C THR A 37 14.19 7.47 -12.18
N GLU A 38 14.93 7.79 -11.12
CA GLU A 38 16.14 8.59 -11.23
C GLU A 38 17.30 7.67 -11.66
N GLN A 39 17.76 7.80 -12.90
CA GLN A 39 19.00 7.17 -13.34
C GLN A 39 20.17 7.99 -12.81
N ASN A 40 20.74 7.56 -11.67
CA ASN A 40 22.04 8.07 -11.23
C ASN A 40 23.15 7.37 -12.03
N ASN A 41 24.21 8.10 -12.36
CA ASN A 41 25.39 7.62 -13.12
C ASN A 41 26.16 6.47 -12.42
N GLU A 42 25.71 6.01 -11.25
CA GLU A 42 26.32 4.99 -10.41
C GLU A 42 25.36 3.79 -10.19
N GLN A 43 24.83 3.19 -11.27
CA GLN A 43 24.15 1.87 -11.30
C GLN A 43 23.01 1.55 -10.28
N GLU A 44 22.68 2.42 -9.34
CA GLU A 44 21.57 2.26 -8.40
C GLU A 44 20.33 2.93 -8.98
N GLU A 45 19.34 2.11 -9.36
CA GLU A 45 18.00 2.60 -9.71
C GLU A 45 17.28 3.03 -8.44
N ASN A 46 17.34 4.32 -8.11
CA ASN A 46 16.48 4.89 -7.07
C ASN A 46 15.15 5.29 -7.71
N GLN A 47 14.07 4.65 -7.28
CA GLN A 47 12.71 5.02 -7.67
C GLN A 47 12.13 5.97 -6.62
N LYS A 48 11.44 7.00 -7.10
CA LYS A 48 10.69 7.93 -6.25
C LYS A 48 9.23 7.94 -6.67
N LEU A 49 8.35 7.96 -5.69
CA LEU A 49 6.92 8.14 -5.88
C LEU A 49 6.58 9.62 -5.70
N LYS A 50 6.20 10.29 -6.78
CA LYS A 50 5.69 11.67 -6.74
C LYS A 50 4.18 11.66 -6.58
N VAL A 51 3.69 12.19 -5.46
CA VAL A 51 2.25 12.29 -5.18
C VAL A 51 1.81 13.73 -5.33
N ARG A 52 0.73 13.96 -6.09
CA ARG A 52 0.13 15.29 -6.28
C ARG A 52 -0.80 15.62 -5.13
N GLU A 53 -0.47 16.70 -4.43
CA GLU A 53 -1.25 17.23 -3.31
C GLU A 53 -2.39 18.17 -3.78
N CYS A 54 -3.30 18.49 -2.86
CA CYS A 54 -4.48 19.33 -3.16
C CYS A 54 -4.16 20.77 -3.59
N ASN A 55 -2.92 21.22 -3.36
CA ASN A 55 -2.42 22.55 -3.73
C ASN A 55 -1.58 22.52 -5.02
N ASP A 56 -1.68 21.44 -5.80
CA ASP A 56 -0.91 21.20 -7.02
C ASP A 56 0.61 21.10 -6.84
N LEU A 57 1.09 20.99 -5.59
CA LEU A 57 2.48 20.63 -5.31
C LEU A 57 2.66 19.11 -5.38
N PHE A 58 3.89 18.70 -5.68
CA PHE A 58 4.29 17.30 -5.64
C PHE A 58 5.18 17.04 -4.42
N ILE A 59 4.87 15.97 -3.70
CA ILE A 59 5.73 15.43 -2.63
C ILE A 59 6.36 14.15 -3.17
N SER A 60 7.67 14.00 -2.97
CA SER A 60 8.40 12.78 -3.35
C SER A 60 8.57 11.88 -2.13
N TYR A 61 8.32 10.60 -2.33
CA TYR A 61 8.43 9.54 -1.35
C TYR A 61 9.40 8.47 -1.87
N ASP A 62 10.14 7.84 -0.96
CA ASP A 62 11.02 6.72 -1.31
C ASP A 62 10.19 5.54 -1.81
N PHE A 63 10.62 4.97 -2.93
CA PHE A 63 9.92 3.88 -3.58
C PHE A 63 10.91 2.75 -3.88
N ASP A 64 10.70 1.60 -3.23
CA ASP A 64 11.54 0.42 -3.42
C ASP A 64 10.77 -0.73 -4.10
N GLU A 65 11.48 -1.81 -4.36
CA GLU A 65 10.96 -3.01 -5.02
C GLU A 65 9.75 -3.62 -4.28
N ILE A 66 9.75 -3.59 -2.95
CA ILE A 66 8.63 -4.12 -2.15
C ILE A 66 7.40 -3.25 -2.36
N ASN A 67 7.55 -1.93 -2.39
CA ASN A 67 6.45 -1.03 -2.71
C ASN A 67 5.92 -1.29 -4.13
N ALA A 68 6.80 -1.60 -5.10
CA ALA A 68 6.41 -1.96 -6.45
C ALA A 68 5.57 -3.23 -6.50
N ILE A 69 5.98 -4.29 -5.80
CA ILE A 69 5.23 -5.56 -5.72
C ILE A 69 3.85 -5.33 -5.09
N ILE A 70 3.79 -4.59 -3.97
CA ILE A 70 2.52 -4.28 -3.31
C ILE A 70 1.57 -3.54 -4.26
N ILE A 71 2.05 -2.56 -5.01
CA ILE A 71 1.23 -1.81 -5.96
C ILE A 71 0.74 -2.70 -7.11
N ASP A 72 1.56 -3.63 -7.58
CA ASP A 72 1.20 -4.56 -8.64
C ASP A 72 -0.01 -5.42 -8.25
N GLU A 73 0.01 -5.97 -7.03
CA GLU A 73 -1.08 -6.73 -6.45
C GLU A 73 -2.35 -5.88 -6.19
N LEU A 74 -2.18 -4.57 -5.96
CA LEU A 74 -3.28 -3.64 -5.69
C LEU A 74 -3.89 -2.99 -6.95
N LYS A 75 -3.55 -3.45 -8.16
CA LYS A 75 -4.14 -2.95 -9.43
C LYS A 75 -5.67 -2.99 -9.47
N THR A 76 -6.26 -3.91 -8.71
CA THR A 76 -7.69 -4.02 -8.45
C THR A 76 -7.99 -3.99 -6.95
N PRO A 77 -9.14 -3.45 -6.53
CA PRO A 77 -9.59 -3.55 -5.14
C PRO A 77 -9.55 -4.99 -4.61
N ILE A 78 -8.91 -5.20 -3.47
CA ILE A 78 -8.68 -6.53 -2.89
C ILE A 78 -8.95 -6.51 -1.38
N LEU A 79 -9.38 -7.64 -0.81
CA LEU A 79 -9.53 -7.80 0.63
C LEU A 79 -8.17 -8.04 1.29
N LYS A 80 -7.97 -7.57 2.53
CA LYS A 80 -6.75 -7.83 3.33
C LYS A 80 -6.43 -9.31 3.33
N SER A 81 -7.40 -10.16 3.67
CA SER A 81 -7.20 -11.61 3.70
C SER A 81 -6.60 -12.16 2.38
N ARG A 82 -7.19 -11.79 1.25
CA ARG A 82 -6.72 -12.22 -0.09
C ARG A 82 -5.38 -11.61 -0.46
N PHE A 83 -5.17 -10.35 -0.13
CA PHE A 83 -3.93 -9.64 -0.40
C PHE A 83 -2.75 -10.29 0.33
N PHE A 84 -2.90 -10.62 1.61
CA PHE A 84 -1.84 -11.29 2.37
C PHE A 84 -1.54 -12.68 1.82
N THR A 85 -2.55 -13.43 1.35
CA THR A 85 -2.35 -14.70 0.64
C THR A 85 -1.61 -14.52 -0.69
N ALA A 86 -1.91 -13.46 -1.45
CA ALA A 86 -1.19 -13.17 -2.69
C ALA A 86 0.27 -12.81 -2.40
N MET A 87 0.50 -11.94 -1.40
CA MET A 87 1.84 -11.53 -0.97
C MET A 87 2.67 -12.70 -0.45
N SER A 88 2.07 -13.71 0.20
CA SER A 88 2.83 -14.89 0.66
C SER A 88 3.39 -15.73 -0.48
N ASN A 89 2.88 -15.62 -1.71
CA ASN A 89 3.43 -16.34 -2.87
C ASN A 89 4.80 -15.78 -3.32
N TYR A 90 5.21 -14.63 -2.80
CA TYR A 90 6.54 -14.06 -3.05
C TYR A 90 7.58 -14.55 -2.03
N LEU A 91 7.18 -15.37 -1.06
CA LEU A 91 8.12 -16.06 -0.17
C LEU A 91 8.48 -17.42 -0.78
N ASP A 92 9.77 -17.78 -0.71
CA ASP A 92 10.27 -19.08 -1.18
C ASP A 92 9.69 -20.24 -0.35
N ASP A 93 9.43 -21.40 -0.95
CA ASP A 93 8.74 -22.55 -0.32
C ASP A 93 9.34 -23.08 1.01
N ASP A 94 10.56 -22.66 1.38
CA ASP A 94 11.31 -23.10 2.58
C ASP A 94 11.28 -22.10 3.77
N PHE A 95 10.22 -21.29 3.93
CA PHE A 95 10.12 -20.34 5.05
C PHE A 95 9.56 -20.95 6.35
N ALA A 96 10.08 -20.53 7.51
CA ALA A 96 9.54 -20.89 8.82
C ALA A 96 8.32 -20.03 9.19
N VAL A 97 7.50 -20.50 10.13
CA VAL A 97 6.31 -19.75 10.61
C VAL A 97 6.67 -18.36 11.17
N SER A 98 7.84 -18.21 11.78
CA SER A 98 8.35 -16.90 12.23
C SER A 98 8.58 -15.93 11.08
N ASP A 99 9.09 -16.44 9.95
CA ASP A 99 9.42 -15.64 8.78
C ASP A 99 8.14 -15.09 8.13
N LEU A 100 7.05 -15.87 8.18
CA LEU A 100 5.74 -15.41 7.74
C LEU A 100 5.25 -14.24 8.60
N GLN A 101 5.38 -14.31 9.93
CA GLN A 101 4.94 -13.22 10.81
C GLN A 101 5.75 -11.94 10.62
N ASP A 102 7.06 -12.07 10.42
CA ASP A 102 7.94 -10.94 10.13
C ASP A 102 7.61 -10.31 8.77
N PHE A 103 7.33 -11.15 7.77
CA PHE A 103 6.87 -10.71 6.46
C PHE A 103 5.52 -9.99 6.53
N GLU A 104 4.52 -10.57 7.20
CA GLU A 104 3.22 -9.91 7.38
C GLU A 104 3.38 -8.55 8.07
N THR A 105 4.24 -8.48 9.10
CA THR A 105 4.55 -7.23 9.80
C THR A 105 5.20 -6.20 8.86
N LEU A 106 6.10 -6.63 7.98
CA LEU A 106 6.69 -5.77 6.96
C LEU A 106 5.62 -5.25 6.00
N ILE A 107 4.76 -6.11 5.48
CA ILE A 107 3.67 -5.73 4.58
C ILE A 107 2.71 -4.75 5.24
N ILE A 108 2.34 -4.95 6.51
CA ILE A 108 1.51 -4.01 7.28
C ILE A 108 2.18 -2.63 7.34
N LYS A 109 3.47 -2.57 7.67
CA LYS A 109 4.22 -1.30 7.73
C LYS A 109 4.26 -0.60 6.37
N ARG A 110 4.42 -1.36 5.28
CA ARG A 110 4.42 -0.81 3.92
C ARG A 110 3.04 -0.29 3.50
N LEU A 111 1.97 -1.03 3.75
CA LEU A 111 0.62 -0.54 3.52
C LEU A 111 0.32 0.73 4.31
N ARG A 112 0.75 0.79 5.57
CA ARG A 112 0.62 1.99 6.42
C ARG A 112 1.34 3.19 5.82
N TYR A 113 2.58 2.99 5.37
CA TYR A 113 3.36 4.02 4.68
C TYR A 113 2.68 4.51 3.40
N LEU A 114 2.18 3.62 2.55
CA LEU A 114 1.50 4.00 1.30
C LEU A 114 0.15 4.69 1.56
N LEU A 115 -0.52 4.40 2.68
CA LEU A 115 -1.68 5.17 3.16
C LEU A 115 -1.28 6.59 3.57
N ASP A 116 -0.18 6.75 4.31
CA ASP A 116 0.36 8.08 4.66
C ASP A 116 0.81 8.88 3.43
N CYS A 117 1.34 8.18 2.41
CA CYS A 117 1.64 8.75 1.09
C CYS A 117 0.38 9.07 0.28
N LYS A 118 -0.83 8.77 0.78
CA LYS A 118 -2.12 9.10 0.15
C LYS A 118 -2.33 8.43 -1.22
N ILE A 119 -1.71 7.28 -1.45
CA ILE A 119 -1.88 6.50 -2.68
C ILE A 119 -2.77 5.27 -2.51
N LEU A 120 -3.08 4.91 -1.25
CA LEU A 120 -4.04 3.89 -0.89
C LEU A 120 -5.25 4.49 -0.18
N ALA A 121 -6.37 3.76 -0.24
CA ALA A 121 -7.53 3.95 0.60
C ALA A 121 -8.02 2.61 1.14
N ILE A 122 -8.71 2.64 2.28
CA ILE A 122 -9.31 1.45 2.88
C ILE A 122 -10.80 1.62 3.16
N PHE A 123 -11.56 0.55 2.92
CA PHE A 123 -13.01 0.51 3.10
C PHE A 123 -13.41 -0.74 3.89
N GLY A 124 -14.49 -0.63 4.67
CA GLY A 124 -15.10 -1.80 5.30
C GLY A 124 -15.63 -2.77 4.25
N THR A 125 -15.74 -4.04 4.62
CA THR A 125 -16.21 -5.13 3.74
C THR A 125 -17.63 -4.92 3.21
N ASP A 126 -18.47 -4.18 3.95
CA ASP A 126 -19.86 -3.87 3.57
C ASP A 126 -19.98 -3.07 2.25
N ASN A 127 -18.91 -2.37 1.86
CA ASN A 127 -18.86 -1.61 0.61
C ASN A 127 -18.34 -2.43 -0.58
N PHE A 128 -17.92 -3.68 -0.37
CA PHE A 128 -17.37 -4.53 -1.41
C PHE A 128 -18.47 -5.29 -2.15
N LYS A 129 -19.29 -4.56 -2.92
CA LYS A 129 -20.07 -5.19 -4.00
C LYS A 129 -19.12 -5.39 -5.17
N ALA A 130 -18.47 -6.55 -5.22
CA ALA A 130 -17.76 -7.00 -6.41
C ALA A 130 -18.77 -7.05 -7.57
N GLN A 131 -18.73 -6.05 -8.43
CA GLN A 131 -19.31 -6.15 -9.77
C GLN A 131 -18.36 -7.06 -10.55
N TYR A 132 -18.69 -8.35 -10.58
CA TYR A 132 -18.25 -9.27 -11.62
C TYR A 132 -19.18 -9.11 -12.83
#